data_AF-A0A6M0HW42-F1
#
_entry.id   AF-A0A6M0HW42-F1
#
_cell.length_a   1.000
_cell.length_b   1.000
_cell.length_c   1.000
_cell.angle_alpha   90.00
_cell.angle_beta   90.00
_cell.angle_gamma   90.00
#
_symmetry.space_group_name_H-M   'P 1'
#
loop_
_entity.id
_entity.type
_entity.pdbx_description
1 polymer ?
#
loop_
_entity_poly.entity_id
_entity_poly.type
_entity_poly.pdbx_seq_one_letter_code
_entity_poly.pdbx_strand_id
1 'polypeptide(L)'
;MILGLTALAVTACTSSERGAPPPIPVAIAPPPPAPTFAGPVLTGDGSCTGPVPTAAAAIEIGIGECEIVRLKGKPPTDVLVGEGRSGREVQVLYTEPGAKELYFFVNNKLDRIVK
;
A
#
# COMPACT_ATOMS: atom_id res chain seq x y z
N MET A 1 41.60 73.18 -2.81
CA MET A 1 40.78 74.35 -2.41
C MET A 1 39.63 74.41 -3.40
N ILE A 2 38.35 74.22 -3.09
CA ILE A 2 37.47 74.53 -1.95
C ILE A 2 36.30 73.50 -2.06
N LEU A 3 36.04 72.57 -1.13
CA LEU A 3 35.25 72.62 0.11
C LEU A 3 33.83 73.26 0.02
N GLY A 4 32.77 72.46 0.22
CA GLY A 4 31.46 72.92 0.74
C GLY A 4 30.23 72.46 -0.07
N LEU A 5 29.43 71.51 0.45
CA LEU A 5 28.10 71.72 1.09
C LEU A 5 26.99 72.07 0.05
N THR A 6 25.81 71.43 -0.08
CA THR A 6 24.87 70.83 0.89
C THR A 6 23.71 70.12 0.17
N ALA A 7 23.26 69.01 0.79
CA ALA A 7 21.98 68.28 0.83
C ALA A 7 20.72 68.62 -0.03
N LEU A 8 19.79 67.63 -0.01
CA LEU A 8 18.36 67.58 -0.43
C LEU A 8 18.12 66.93 -1.81
N ALA A 9 17.34 65.86 -1.99
CA ALA A 9 16.51 65.06 -1.09
C ALA A 9 16.35 63.66 -1.73
N VAL A 10 16.65 62.59 -0.98
CA VAL A 10 16.31 61.23 -1.40
C VAL A 10 14.96 60.89 -0.77
N THR A 11 13.93 60.91 -1.59
CA THR A 11 12.56 60.50 -1.24
C THR A 11 12.60 59.04 -0.77
N ALA A 12 12.31 58.82 0.51
CA ALA A 12 12.14 57.49 1.06
C ALA A 12 10.86 56.86 0.51
N CYS A 13 10.98 56.04 -0.53
CA CYS A 13 9.95 55.05 -0.85
C CYS A 13 9.99 54.00 0.26
N THR A 14 9.10 54.13 1.24
CA THR A 14 8.89 53.06 2.22
C THR A 14 8.24 51.91 1.46
N SER A 15 9.01 50.86 1.17
CA SER A 15 8.45 49.58 0.75
C SER A 15 7.47 49.15 1.83
N SER A 16 6.19 49.17 1.49
CA SER A 16 5.16 48.59 2.35
C SER A 16 5.33 47.08 2.26
N GLU A 17 6.12 46.53 3.17
CA GLU A 17 6.27 45.09 3.39
C GLU A 17 4.91 44.56 3.84
N ARG A 18 4.13 44.07 2.88
CA ARG A 18 2.85 43.42 3.12
C ARG A 18 3.14 42.14 3.91
N GLY A 19 3.03 42.22 5.23
CA GLY A 19 3.19 41.09 6.15
C GLY A 19 2.38 39.89 5.66
N ALA A 20 3.05 38.75 5.54
CA ALA A 20 2.40 37.51 5.16
C ALA A 20 1.33 37.16 6.21
N PRO A 21 0.12 36.75 5.79
CA PRO A 21 -0.91 36.33 6.72
C PRO A 21 -0.40 35.12 7.55
N PRO A 22 -0.80 35.02 8.82
CA PRO A 22 -0.40 33.91 9.68
C PRO A 22 -0.85 32.57 9.06
N PRO A 23 -0.04 31.50 9.17
CA PRO A 23 -0.42 30.20 8.65
C PRO A 23 -1.70 29.72 9.36
N ILE A 24 -2.73 29.44 8.58
CA ILE A 24 -3.97 28.84 9.07
C ILE A 24 -3.64 27.40 9.45
N PRO A 25 -3.97 26.92 10.66
CA PRO A 25 -3.79 25.52 11.02
C PRO A 25 -4.69 24.66 10.13
N VAL A 26 -4.08 23.92 9.20
CA VAL A 26 -4.77 22.88 8.43
C VAL A 26 -4.92 21.67 9.34
N ALA A 27 -6.16 21.32 9.68
CA ALA A 27 -6.44 20.05 10.34
C ALA A 27 -6.06 18.91 9.40
N ILE A 28 -5.03 18.15 9.76
CA ILE A 28 -4.65 16.93 9.05
C ILE A 28 -5.71 15.89 9.38
N ALA A 29 -6.49 15.48 8.38
CA ALA A 29 -7.42 14.37 8.54
C ALA A 29 -6.63 13.11 8.96
N PRO A 30 -7.16 12.28 9.87
CA PRO A 30 -6.54 11.00 10.20
C PRO A 30 -6.30 10.18 8.92
N PRO A 31 -5.19 9.44 8.82
CA PRO A 31 -5.00 8.54 7.70
C PRO A 31 -6.19 7.56 7.62
N PRO A 32 -6.63 7.19 6.41
CA PRO A 32 -7.68 6.18 6.27
C PRO A 32 -7.25 4.88 6.97
N PRO A 33 -8.20 4.14 7.57
CA PRO A 33 -7.88 2.86 8.20
C PRO A 33 -7.22 1.92 7.19
N ALA A 34 -6.25 1.12 7.66
CA ALA A 34 -5.61 0.11 6.83
C ALA A 34 -6.67 -0.80 6.21
N PRO A 35 -6.48 -1.29 4.96
CA PRO A 35 -7.43 -2.19 4.33
C PRO A 35 -7.63 -3.42 5.22
N THR A 36 -8.78 -3.49 5.88
CA THR A 36 -9.19 -4.64 6.68
C THR A 36 -9.69 -5.70 5.73
N PHE A 37 -8.82 -6.64 5.35
CA PHE A 37 -9.28 -7.88 4.74
C PHE A 37 -9.87 -8.78 5.84
N ALA A 38 -10.91 -9.54 5.50
CA ALA A 38 -11.59 -10.43 6.43
C ALA A 38 -11.38 -11.89 6.04
N GLY A 39 -11.12 -12.74 7.03
CA GLY A 39 -10.97 -14.19 6.86
C GLY A 39 -9.58 -14.71 7.23
N PRO A 40 -9.40 -16.05 7.21
CA PRO A 40 -8.11 -16.68 7.47
C PRO A 40 -7.10 -16.36 6.36
N VAL A 41 -5.83 -16.27 6.74
CA VAL A 41 -4.71 -16.01 5.83
C VAL A 41 -3.75 -17.19 5.80
N LEU A 42 -2.98 -17.27 4.70
CA LEU A 42 -1.84 -18.16 4.61
C LEU A 42 -0.66 -17.60 5.40
N THR A 43 -0.02 -18.46 6.19
CA THR A 43 1.30 -18.20 6.77
C THR A 43 2.39 -18.66 5.80
N GLY A 44 3.64 -18.23 6.05
CA GLY A 44 4.78 -18.56 5.18
C GLY A 44 5.13 -20.05 5.13
N ASP A 45 4.61 -20.86 6.05
CA ASP A 45 4.74 -22.33 6.05
C ASP A 45 3.61 -23.04 5.27
N GLY A 46 2.68 -22.28 4.66
CA GLY A 46 1.56 -22.81 3.90
C GLY A 46 0.35 -23.25 4.73
N SER A 47 0.34 -22.99 6.05
CA SER A 47 -0.81 -23.24 6.90
C SER A 47 -1.80 -22.07 6.93
N CYS A 48 -3.03 -22.33 7.39
CA CYS A 48 -4.08 -21.33 7.50
C CYS A 48 -4.27 -20.88 8.94
N THR A 49 -4.37 -19.57 9.17
CA THR A 49 -4.51 -19.01 10.53
C THR A 49 -5.85 -19.30 11.21
N GLY A 50 -6.81 -19.88 10.48
CA GLY A 50 -8.13 -20.19 11.02
C GLY A 50 -8.98 -21.06 10.09
N PRO A 51 -10.26 -21.27 10.44
CA PRO A 51 -11.18 -22.11 9.67
C PRO A 51 -11.35 -21.59 8.24
N VAL A 52 -11.13 -22.48 7.26
CA VAL A 52 -11.16 -22.12 5.84
C VAL A 52 -12.61 -22.01 5.34
N PRO A 53 -13.02 -20.89 4.72
CA PRO A 53 -14.31 -20.77 4.07
C PRO A 53 -14.50 -21.79 2.94
N THR A 54 -15.74 -22.18 2.71
CA THR A 54 -16.11 -23.15 1.65
C THR A 54 -16.98 -22.52 0.56
N ALA A 55 -16.95 -21.19 0.43
CA ALA A 55 -17.81 -20.45 -0.48
C ALA A 55 -17.32 -20.57 -1.94
N ALA A 56 -16.01 -20.58 -2.17
CA ALA A 56 -15.44 -20.70 -3.51
C ALA A 56 -15.58 -22.13 -4.05
N ALA A 57 -16.13 -22.27 -5.26
CA ALA A 57 -16.23 -23.54 -5.98
C ALA A 57 -15.08 -23.79 -6.96
N ALA A 58 -14.38 -22.74 -7.38
CA ALA A 58 -13.25 -22.78 -8.31
C ALA A 58 -12.20 -21.73 -7.96
N ILE A 59 -11.00 -21.85 -8.52
CA ILE A 59 -9.90 -20.89 -8.31
C ILE A 59 -10.03 -19.76 -9.32
N GLU A 60 -10.53 -18.62 -8.86
CA GLU A 60 -10.79 -17.43 -9.67
C GLU A 60 -10.36 -16.16 -8.94
N ILE A 61 -10.18 -15.06 -9.69
CA ILE A 61 -9.83 -13.76 -9.09
C ILE A 61 -10.86 -13.39 -8.01
N GLY A 62 -10.39 -12.98 -6.84
CA GLY A 62 -11.19 -12.64 -5.67
C GLY A 62 -11.38 -13.77 -4.64
N ILE A 63 -10.91 -15.00 -4.89
CA ILE A 63 -10.94 -16.05 -3.85
C ILE A 63 -10.01 -15.72 -2.69
N GLY A 64 -10.32 -16.26 -1.50
CA GLY A 64 -9.46 -16.14 -0.32
C GLY A 64 -8.19 -16.99 -0.43
N GLU A 65 -7.12 -16.55 0.24
CA GLU A 65 -5.84 -17.28 0.30
C GLU A 65 -6.01 -18.72 0.76
N CYS A 66 -6.74 -18.93 1.86
CA CYS A 66 -6.92 -20.27 2.40
C CYS A 66 -7.86 -21.14 1.56
N GLU A 67 -8.76 -20.54 0.79
CA GLU A 67 -9.64 -21.28 -0.10
C GLU A 67 -8.87 -21.94 -1.24
N ILE A 68 -7.73 -21.36 -1.67
CA ILE A 68 -6.88 -22.00 -2.67
C ILE A 68 -6.29 -23.30 -2.17
N VAL A 69 -5.86 -23.35 -0.90
CA VAL A 69 -5.29 -24.56 -0.30
C VAL A 69 -6.35 -25.66 -0.23
N ARG A 70 -7.57 -25.29 0.19
CA ARG A 70 -8.72 -26.20 0.17
C ARG A 70 -9.02 -26.72 -1.23
N LEU A 71 -9.06 -25.85 -2.23
CA LEU A 71 -9.40 -26.22 -3.62
C LEU A 71 -8.29 -27.01 -4.31
N LYS A 72 -7.02 -26.71 -4.06
CA LYS A 72 -5.88 -27.49 -4.57
C LYS A 72 -5.74 -28.83 -3.84
N GLY A 73 -6.26 -28.95 -2.62
CA GLY A 73 -6.28 -30.19 -1.84
C GLY A 73 -4.91 -30.68 -1.38
N LYS A 74 -3.87 -29.85 -1.51
CA LYS A 74 -2.49 -30.13 -1.12
C LYS A 74 -1.83 -28.86 -0.61
N PRO A 75 -0.79 -28.95 0.23
CA PRO A 75 -0.05 -27.77 0.65
C PRO A 75 0.63 -27.09 -0.55
N PRO A 76 0.78 -25.76 -0.53
CA PRO A 76 1.63 -25.04 -1.47
C PRO A 76 3.05 -25.61 -1.49
N THR A 77 3.73 -25.49 -2.64
CA THR A 77 5.16 -25.77 -2.74
C THR A 77 5.99 -24.70 -2.04
N ASP A 78 5.58 -23.44 -2.18
CA ASP A 78 6.23 -22.30 -1.53
C ASP A 78 5.20 -21.19 -1.28
N VAL A 79 5.40 -20.41 -0.22
CA VAL A 79 4.57 -19.27 0.14
C VAL A 79 5.46 -18.10 0.55
N LEU A 80 5.43 -17.04 -0.26
CA LEU A 80 6.11 -15.79 0.07
C LEU A 80 5.08 -14.78 0.57
N VAL A 81 5.16 -14.44 1.85
CA VAL A 81 4.33 -13.40 2.48
C VAL A 81 5.15 -12.12 2.59
N GLY A 82 4.58 -11.00 2.14
CA GLY A 82 5.20 -9.69 2.25
C GLY A 82 4.17 -8.57 2.36
N GLU A 83 4.67 -7.35 2.33
CA GLU A 83 3.86 -6.13 2.24
C GLU A 83 4.29 -5.35 0.99
N GLY A 84 3.32 -5.00 0.17
CA GLY A 84 3.51 -4.13 -0.98
C GLY A 84 2.74 -2.83 -0.84
N ARG A 85 2.58 -2.10 -1.95
CA ARG A 85 1.98 -0.76 -1.95
C ARG A 85 0.54 -0.73 -1.45
N SER A 86 -0.18 -1.82 -1.70
CA SER A 86 -1.60 -1.94 -1.38
C SER A 86 -1.85 -2.64 -0.06
N GLY A 87 -0.81 -3.01 0.70
CA GLY A 87 -0.92 -3.75 1.95
C GLY A 87 -0.30 -5.14 1.83
N ARG A 88 -0.96 -6.16 2.39
CA ARG A 88 -0.39 -7.51 2.46
C ARG A 88 -0.42 -8.18 1.09
N GLU A 89 0.72 -8.69 0.66
CA GLU A 89 0.88 -9.42 -0.60
C GLU A 89 1.36 -10.84 -0.33
N VAL A 90 0.79 -11.82 -1.03
CA VAL A 90 1.20 -13.22 -0.90
C VAL A 90 1.37 -13.84 -2.26
N GLN A 91 2.49 -14.53 -2.45
CA GLN A 91 2.75 -15.33 -3.63
C GLN A 91 2.72 -16.80 -3.22
N VAL A 92 1.83 -17.56 -3.85
CA VAL A 92 1.64 -18.98 -3.56
C VAL A 92 2.04 -19.78 -4.79
N LEU A 93 3.07 -20.61 -4.66
CA LEU A 93 3.55 -21.49 -5.72
C LEU A 93 2.97 -22.89 -5.54
N TYR A 94 2.42 -23.45 -6.62
CA TYR A 94 2.16 -24.87 -6.75
C TYR A 94 2.97 -25.42 -7.92
N THR A 95 3.89 -26.33 -7.62
CA THR A 95 4.60 -27.12 -8.63
C THR A 95 3.91 -28.46 -8.82
N GLU A 96 3.54 -28.75 -10.05
CA GLU A 96 2.99 -30.05 -10.46
C GLU A 96 3.94 -30.70 -11.47
N PRO A 97 3.92 -32.03 -11.64
CA PRO A 97 4.72 -32.68 -12.66
C PRO A 97 4.40 -32.09 -14.05
N GLY A 98 5.34 -31.31 -14.60
CA GLY A 98 5.20 -30.67 -15.90
C GLY A 98 4.53 -29.28 -15.93
N ALA A 99 4.12 -28.72 -14.79
CA ALA A 99 3.51 -27.38 -14.73
C ALA A 99 3.85 -26.63 -13.43
N LYS A 100 3.83 -25.30 -13.47
CA LYS A 100 3.95 -24.44 -12.29
C LYS A 100 2.84 -23.41 -12.31
N GLU A 101 2.13 -23.24 -11.21
CA GLU A 101 1.11 -22.22 -11.06
C GLU A 101 1.49 -21.29 -9.91
N LEU A 102 1.56 -19.99 -10.18
CA LEU A 102 1.88 -18.95 -9.21
C LEU A 102 0.67 -18.04 -9.03
N TYR A 103 0.20 -17.94 -7.80
CA TYR A 103 -1.00 -17.19 -7.42
C TYR A 103 -0.62 -15.99 -6.57
N PHE A 104 -1.05 -14.81 -6.98
CA PHE A 104 -0.74 -13.55 -6.33
C PHE A 104 -1.98 -13.02 -5.60
N PHE A 105 -1.87 -12.85 -4.30
CA PHE A 105 -2.92 -12.30 -3.47
C PHE A 105 -2.54 -10.90 -3.00
N VAL A 106 -3.51 -10.00 -2.99
CA VAL A 106 -3.42 -8.68 -2.38
C VAL A 106 -4.55 -8.58 -1.36
N ASN A 107 -4.22 -8.29 -0.10
CA ASN A 107 -5.18 -8.17 1.00
C ASN A 107 -6.19 -9.34 1.04
N ASN A 108 -5.68 -10.57 1.04
CA ASN A 108 -6.47 -11.81 1.09
C ASN A 108 -7.38 -12.08 -0.10
N LYS A 109 -7.16 -11.42 -1.23
CA LYS A 109 -7.91 -11.67 -2.46
C LYS A 109 -6.97 -12.02 -3.59
N LEU A 110 -7.29 -13.10 -4.29
CA LEU A 110 -6.53 -13.50 -5.48
C LEU A 110 -6.65 -12.38 -6.52
N ASP A 111 -5.52 -11.82 -6.94
CA ASP A 111 -5.44 -10.72 -7.89
C ASP A 111 -5.00 -11.21 -9.26
N ARG A 112 -4.04 -12.15 -9.30
CA ARG A 112 -3.45 -12.64 -10.55
C ARG A 112 -3.01 -14.10 -10.46
N ILE A 113 -3.05 -14.78 -11.60
CA ILE A 113 -2.59 -16.16 -11.79
C ILE A 113 -1.55 -16.18 -12.92
N VAL A 114 -0.44 -16.88 -12.70
CA VAL A 114 0.60 -17.15 -13.71
C VAL A 114 0.79 -18.66 -13.83
N LYS A 115 0.93 -19.17 -15.05
CA LYS A 115 1.07 -20.60 -15.36
C LYS A 115 2.26 -20.84 -16.31
#